data_AF-A0A765BM90-F1
#
_entry.id   AF-A0A765BM90-F1
#
_cell.length_a   1.000
_cell.length_b   1.000
_cell.length_c   1.000
_cell.angle_alpha   90.00
_cell.angle_beta   90.00
_cell.angle_gamma   90.00
#
_symmetry.space_group_name_H-M   'P 1'
#
loop_
_entity.id
_entity.type
_entity.pdbx_description
1 polymer ?
#
loop_
_entity_poly.entity_id
_entity_poly.type
_entity_poly.pdbx_seq_one_letter_code
_entity_poly.pdbx_strand_id
1 'polypeptide(L)'
;DSQAKETLGKANAYTDSQAKETLGKANNYTNNKFNQLSDLSNQRFKQLGDKIARAEKRLNAGVAGVTAIASIPYVAGNVFSYGIGLGNYQNGNAVAAGIQYKTSPNTNVRLNVSWDSSNNTALGVGLAGGW
;
A
#
# COMPACT_ATOMS: atom_id res chain seq x y z
N ASP A 1 -59.82 -7.47 -47.87
CA ASP A 1 -58.94 -8.40 -47.13
C ASP A 1 -57.47 -8.42 -47.54
N SER A 2 -57.12 -8.46 -48.84
CA SER A 2 -55.70 -8.56 -49.26
C SER A 2 -54.82 -7.37 -48.84
N GLN A 3 -55.29 -6.13 -49.01
CA GLN A 3 -54.54 -4.93 -48.63
C GLN A 3 -54.31 -4.80 -47.11
N ALA A 4 -55.29 -5.21 -46.29
CA ALA A 4 -55.15 -5.20 -44.84
C ALA A 4 -54.08 -6.19 -44.35
N LYS A 5 -54.01 -7.38 -44.97
CA LYS A 5 -52.96 -8.38 -44.70
C LYS A 5 -51.57 -7.88 -45.08
N GLU A 6 -51.45 -7.18 -46.22
CA GLU A 6 -50.18 -6.60 -46.66
C GLU A 6 -49.69 -5.49 -45.72
N THR A 7 -50.58 -4.58 -45.32
CA THR A 7 -50.27 -3.50 -44.36
C THR A 7 -49.83 -4.05 -43.01
N LEU A 8 -50.51 -5.10 -42.50
CA LEU A 8 -50.15 -5.75 -41.25
C LEU A 8 -48.77 -6.44 -41.35
N GLY A 9 -48.48 -7.08 -42.48
CA GLY A 9 -47.16 -7.67 -42.74
C GLY A 9 -46.03 -6.63 -42.74
N LYS A 10 -46.23 -5.47 -43.39
CA LYS A 10 -45.25 -4.37 -43.40
C LYS A 10 -45.06 -3.76 -42.01
N ALA A 11 -46.14 -3.58 -41.25
CA ALA A 11 -46.08 -3.06 -39.89
C ALA A 11 -45.34 -4.00 -38.93
N ASN A 12 -45.57 -5.31 -39.04
CA ASN A 12 -44.85 -6.31 -38.25
C ASN A 12 -43.36 -6.33 -38.62
N ALA A 13 -43.02 -6.34 -39.91
CA ALA A 13 -41.62 -6.31 -40.35
C ALA A 13 -40.87 -5.05 -39.88
N TYR A 14 -41.53 -3.88 -39.93
CA TYR A 14 -40.98 -2.63 -39.39
C TYR A 14 -40.78 -2.71 -37.87
N THR A 15 -41.79 -3.18 -37.14
CA THR A 15 -41.72 -3.33 -35.68
C THR A 15 -40.61 -4.29 -35.26
N ASP A 16 -40.48 -5.44 -35.95
CA ASP A 16 -39.41 -6.41 -35.71
C ASP A 16 -38.02 -5.83 -36.00
N SER A 17 -37.89 -5.01 -37.04
CA SER A 17 -36.65 -4.31 -37.37
C SER A 17 -36.26 -3.32 -36.27
N GLN A 18 -37.20 -2.47 -35.84
CA GLN A 18 -36.94 -1.48 -34.78
C GLN A 18 -36.66 -2.14 -33.44
N ALA A 19 -37.34 -3.25 -33.11
CA ALA A 19 -37.08 -4.03 -31.92
C ALA A 19 -35.66 -4.62 -31.92
N LYS A 20 -35.22 -5.21 -33.05
CA LYS A 20 -33.85 -5.72 -33.22
C LYS A 20 -32.80 -4.62 -33.09
N GLU A 21 -33.03 -3.47 -33.71
CA GLU A 21 -32.11 -2.32 -33.60
C GLU A 21 -32.02 -1.82 -32.16
N THR A 22 -33.16 -1.71 -31.47
CA THR A 22 -33.22 -1.25 -30.08
C THR A 22 -32.51 -2.22 -29.14
N LEU A 23 -32.72 -3.53 -29.31
CA LEU A 23 -31.99 -4.56 -28.56
C LEU A 23 -30.48 -4.51 -28.84
N GLY A 24 -30.07 -4.30 -30.10
CA GLY A 24 -28.67 -4.13 -30.47
C GLY A 24 -28.03 -2.91 -29.78
N LYS A 25 -28.71 -1.75 -29.80
CA LYS A 25 -28.26 -0.54 -29.11
C LYS A 25 -28.18 -0.73 -27.59
N ALA A 26 -29.20 -1.35 -26.99
CA ALA A 26 -29.24 -1.64 -25.56
C ALA A 26 -28.12 -2.60 -25.13
N ASN A 27 -27.86 -3.64 -25.92
CA ASN A 27 -26.77 -4.58 -25.68
C ASN A 27 -25.41 -3.90 -25.81
N ASN A 28 -25.21 -3.08 -26.86
CA ASN A 28 -23.96 -2.33 -27.02
C ASN A 28 -23.73 -1.33 -25.89
N TYR A 29 -24.77 -0.60 -25.47
CA TYR A 29 -24.68 0.32 -24.33
C TYR A 29 -24.34 -0.41 -23.03
N THR A 30 -25.04 -1.52 -22.75
CA THR A 30 -24.80 -2.36 -21.57
C THR A 30 -23.39 -2.95 -21.59
N ASN A 31 -22.95 -3.51 -22.72
CA ASN A 31 -21.61 -4.07 -22.86
C ASN A 31 -20.53 -3.00 -22.66
N ASN A 32 -20.71 -1.81 -23.22
CA ASN A 32 -19.77 -0.71 -23.03
C ASN A 32 -19.68 -0.29 -21.56
N LYS A 33 -20.82 -0.16 -20.86
CA LYS A 33 -20.84 0.17 -19.43
C LYS A 33 -20.23 -0.95 -18.58
N PHE A 34 -20.52 -2.20 -18.91
CA PHE A 34 -19.96 -3.36 -18.22
C PHE A 34 -18.44 -3.44 -18.39
N ASN A 35 -17.93 -3.25 -19.61
CA ASN A 35 -16.49 -3.23 -19.88
C ASN A 35 -15.80 -2.08 -19.14
N GLN A 36 -16.37 -0.87 -19.19
CA GLN A 36 -15.85 0.28 -18.42
C GLN A 36 -15.79 0.00 -16.92
N LEU A 37 -16.83 -0.62 -16.37
CA LEU A 37 -16.87 -1.00 -14.96
C LEU A 37 -15.85 -2.08 -14.64
N SER A 38 -15.73 -3.10 -15.49
CA SER A 38 -14.74 -4.17 -15.36
C SER A 38 -13.32 -3.63 -15.39
N ASP A 39 -13.02 -2.73 -16.32
CA ASP A 39 -11.71 -2.08 -16.44
C ASP A 39 -11.40 -1.22 -15.21
N LEU A 40 -12.34 -0.38 -14.79
CA LEU A 40 -12.20 0.43 -13.58
C LEU A 40 -12.00 -0.44 -12.33
N SER A 41 -12.76 -1.52 -12.22
CA SER A 41 -12.67 -2.48 -11.12
C SER A 41 -11.30 -3.14 -11.10
N ASN A 42 -10.84 -3.66 -12.24
CA ASN A 42 -9.52 -4.29 -12.38
C ASN A 42 -8.38 -3.31 -12.07
N GLN A 43 -8.48 -2.06 -12.54
CA GLN A 43 -7.52 -1.01 -12.19
C GLN A 43 -7.48 -0.75 -10.69
N ARG A 44 -8.65 -0.65 -10.03
CA ARG A 44 -8.73 -0.47 -8.57
C ARG A 44 -8.15 -1.68 -7.84
N PHE A 45 -8.45 -2.90 -8.26
CA PHE A 45 -7.88 -4.11 -7.66
C PHE A 45 -6.36 -4.16 -7.78
N LYS A 46 -5.80 -3.83 -8.94
CA LYS A 46 -4.34 -3.71 -9.11
C LYS A 46 -3.74 -2.66 -8.18
N GLN A 47 -4.35 -1.46 -8.13
CA GLN A 47 -3.89 -0.40 -7.24
C GLN A 47 -3.95 -0.80 -5.77
N LEU A 48 -4.95 -1.57 -5.35
CA LEU A 48 -5.04 -2.12 -4.00
C LEU A 48 -3.92 -3.12 -3.73
N GLY A 49 -3.68 -4.06 -4.65
CA GLY A 49 -2.56 -5.00 -4.56
C GLY A 49 -1.22 -4.29 -4.41
N ASP A 50 -0.97 -3.27 -5.23
CA ASP A 50 0.25 -2.47 -5.16
C ASP A 50 0.37 -1.69 -3.85
N LYS A 51 -0.75 -1.17 -3.32
CA LYS A 51 -0.77 -0.50 -2.01
C LYS A 51 -0.45 -1.48 -0.89
N ILE A 52 -1.00 -2.69 -0.92
CA ILE A 52 -0.74 -3.75 0.07
C ILE A 52 0.74 -4.15 0.02
N ALA A 53 1.29 -4.44 -1.16
CA ALA A 53 2.70 -4.81 -1.30
C ALA A 53 3.65 -3.70 -0.83
N ARG A 54 3.33 -2.42 -1.11
CA ARG A 54 4.08 -1.28 -0.57
C ARG A 54 3.93 -1.15 0.94
N ALA A 55 2.75 -1.41 1.49
CA ALA A 55 2.53 -1.39 2.93
C ALA A 55 3.34 -2.48 3.62
N GLU A 56 3.29 -3.72 3.14
CA GLU A 56 4.11 -4.83 3.65
C GLU A 56 5.60 -4.52 3.60
N LYS A 57 6.10 -4.02 2.47
CA LYS A 57 7.52 -3.64 2.35
C LYS A 57 7.91 -2.55 3.36
N ARG A 58 7.07 -1.51 3.52
CA ARG A 58 7.30 -0.43 4.49
C ARG A 58 7.24 -0.94 5.94
N LEU A 59 6.31 -1.83 6.25
CA LEU A 59 6.21 -2.46 7.57
C LEU A 59 7.46 -3.28 7.87
N ASN A 60 7.89 -4.13 6.93
CA ASN A 60 9.10 -4.94 7.09
C ASN A 60 10.36 -4.06 7.25
N ALA A 61 10.46 -2.99 6.48
CA ALA A 61 11.55 -2.02 6.58
C ALA A 61 11.53 -1.26 7.91
N GLY A 62 10.34 -0.91 8.42
CA GLY A 62 10.17 -0.29 9.74
C GLY A 62 10.56 -1.22 10.89
N VAL A 63 10.17 -2.50 10.84
CA VAL A 63 10.60 -3.52 11.81
C VAL A 63 12.11 -3.66 11.77
N ALA A 64 12.71 -3.77 10.58
CA ALA A 64 14.15 -3.80 10.41
C ALA A 64 14.82 -2.54 11.00
N GLY A 65 14.22 -1.36 10.87
CA GLY A 65 14.73 -0.11 11.47
C GLY A 65 14.77 -0.15 12.99
N VAL A 66 13.71 -0.65 13.63
CA VAL A 66 13.67 -0.84 15.08
C VAL A 66 14.64 -1.93 15.53
N THR A 67 14.77 -3.03 14.78
CA THR A 67 15.78 -4.07 15.03
C THR A 67 17.20 -3.49 14.91
N ALA A 68 17.46 -2.63 13.94
CA ALA A 68 18.72 -1.93 13.79
C ALA A 68 18.99 -1.04 15.01
N ILE A 69 18.01 -0.27 15.48
CA ILE A 69 18.15 0.55 16.70
C ILE A 69 18.43 -0.31 17.93
N ALA A 70 17.72 -1.41 18.09
CA ALA A 70 17.85 -2.31 19.24
C ALA A 70 19.21 -3.02 19.28
N SER A 71 19.82 -3.26 18.12
CA SER A 71 21.14 -3.90 18.00
C SER A 71 22.32 -2.93 18.17
N ILE A 72 22.09 -1.62 18.36
CA ILE A 72 23.16 -0.64 18.57
C ILE A 72 23.92 -0.98 19.87
N PRO A 73 25.23 -1.27 19.80
CA PRO A 73 26.03 -1.47 21.01
C PRO A 73 26.39 -0.14 21.66
N TYR A 74 26.42 -0.12 23.00
CA TYR A 74 26.84 1.03 23.80
C TYR A 74 27.89 0.62 24.82
N VAL A 75 28.98 1.37 24.92
CA VAL A 75 30.07 1.09 25.87
C VAL A 75 29.66 1.56 27.27
N ALA A 76 29.49 0.62 28.20
CA ALA A 76 29.20 0.92 29.58
C ALA A 76 30.45 1.48 30.29
N GLY A 77 30.36 2.72 30.78
CA GLY A 77 31.44 3.35 31.56
C GLY A 77 31.72 4.80 31.17
N ASN A 78 31.49 5.16 29.90
CA ASN A 78 31.78 6.50 29.40
C ASN A 78 30.56 7.43 29.53
N VAL A 79 30.82 8.73 29.75
CA VAL A 79 29.80 9.79 29.79
C VAL A 79 29.06 9.91 28.45
N PHE A 80 29.78 9.66 27.36
CA PHE A 80 29.24 9.65 26.00
C PHE A 80 29.63 8.35 25.29
N SER A 81 28.68 7.76 24.58
CA SER A 81 28.92 6.63 23.68
C SER A 81 28.08 6.76 22.41
N TYR A 82 28.55 6.17 21.33
CA TYR A 82 27.85 6.12 20.06
C TYR A 82 27.98 4.71 19.48
N GLY A 83 27.04 4.34 18.63
CA GLY A 83 27.06 3.05 17.97
C GLY A 83 26.22 3.05 16.71
N ILE A 84 26.47 2.05 15.88
CA ILE A 84 25.70 1.77 14.67
C ILE A 84 25.17 0.34 14.74
N GLY A 85 23.98 0.14 14.21
CA GLY A 85 23.31 -1.16 14.16
C GLY A 85 22.73 -1.41 12.78
N LEU A 86 22.61 -2.68 12.42
CA LEU A 86 21.98 -3.11 11.17
C LEU A 86 20.84 -4.06 11.52
N GLY A 87 19.73 -3.94 10.81
CA GLY A 87 18.55 -4.75 11.00
C GLY A 87 18.08 -5.30 9.67
N ASN A 88 17.77 -6.59 9.65
CA ASN A 88 17.11 -7.24 8.53
C ASN A 88 15.86 -7.95 9.05
N TYR A 89 14.76 -7.80 8.32
CA TYR A 89 13.53 -8.51 8.59
C TYR A 89 12.80 -8.78 7.27
N GLN A 90 12.58 -10.05 6.94
CA GLN A 90 11.96 -10.46 5.68
C GLN A 90 12.65 -9.80 4.47
N ASN A 91 11.92 -9.01 3.68
CA ASN A 91 12.44 -8.26 2.53
C ASN A 91 12.82 -6.79 2.87
N GLY A 92 12.87 -6.43 4.15
CA GLY A 92 13.24 -5.12 4.66
C GLY A 92 14.64 -5.11 5.27
N ASN A 93 15.46 -4.15 4.86
CA ASN A 93 16.76 -3.87 5.47
C ASN A 93 16.78 -2.45 6.02
N ALA A 94 17.48 -2.24 7.12
CA ALA A 94 17.68 -0.93 7.72
C ALA A 94 19.02 -0.81 8.43
N VAL A 95 19.46 0.44 8.58
CA VAL A 95 20.63 0.86 9.34
C VAL A 95 20.20 1.85 10.39
N ALA A 96 20.83 1.79 11.55
CA ALA A 96 20.59 2.71 12.64
C ALA A 96 21.90 3.24 13.20
N ALA A 97 21.84 4.47 13.71
CA ALA A 97 22.89 5.09 14.48
C ALA A 97 22.29 5.65 15.76
N GLY A 98 23.05 5.60 16.84
CA GLY A 98 22.57 6.08 18.12
C GLY A 98 23.70 6.59 18.98
N ILE A 99 23.35 7.50 19.87
CA ILE A 99 24.21 8.07 20.88
C ILE A 99 23.56 7.87 22.24
N GLN A 100 24.40 7.73 23.26
CA GLN A 100 23.99 7.63 24.64
C GLN A 100 24.81 8.58 25.49
N TYR A 101 24.13 9.28 26.37
CA TYR A 101 24.69 10.22 27.32
C TYR A 101 24.36 9.80 28.75
N LYS A 102 25.35 9.81 29.62
CA LYS A 102 25.26 9.50 31.05
C LYS A 102 25.24 10.78 31.86
N THR A 103 24.07 11.13 32.40
CA THR A 103 23.93 12.32 33.27
C THR A 103 24.46 12.05 34.68
N SER A 104 24.27 10.83 35.18
CA SER A 104 24.72 10.36 36.49
C SER A 104 25.17 8.90 36.40
N PRO A 105 25.89 8.33 37.37
CA PRO A 105 26.26 6.90 37.38
C PRO A 105 25.04 5.96 37.21
N ASN A 106 23.89 6.44 37.68
CA ASN A 106 22.62 5.74 37.75
C ASN A 106 21.63 6.16 36.65
N THR A 107 21.93 7.17 35.82
CA THR A 107 20.98 7.74 34.86
C THR A 107 21.58 7.86 33.46
N ASN A 108 20.90 7.26 32.49
CA ASN A 108 21.33 7.23 31.08
C ASN A 108 20.23 7.78 30.18
N VAL A 109 20.62 8.49 29.12
CA VAL A 109 19.76 8.98 28.04
C VAL A 109 20.28 8.42 26.73
N ARG A 110 19.39 7.97 25.85
CA ARG A 110 19.73 7.45 24.51
C ARG A 110 18.94 8.20 23.45
N LEU A 111 19.60 8.51 22.34
CA LEU A 111 19.01 9.05 21.12
C LEU A 111 19.40 8.13 19.97
N ASN A 112 18.43 7.68 19.19
CA ASN A 112 18.64 6.73 18.11
C ASN A 112 17.91 7.22 16.87
N VAL A 113 18.51 7.02 15.71
CA VAL A 113 17.92 7.28 14.40
C VAL A 113 18.15 6.07 13.50
N SER A 114 17.19 5.75 12.64
CA SER A 114 17.33 4.68 11.66
C SER A 114 16.79 5.09 10.30
N TRP A 115 17.38 4.50 9.26
CA TRP A 115 16.99 4.64 7.87
C TRP A 115 16.83 3.27 7.25
N ASP A 116 15.77 3.10 6.47
CA ASP A 116 15.46 1.82 5.85
C ASP A 116 15.47 1.86 4.32
N SER A 117 15.50 0.66 3.72
CA SER A 117 15.47 0.41 2.27
C SER A 117 14.20 0.86 1.55
N SER A 118 13.19 1.37 2.27
CA SER A 118 11.96 1.94 1.74
C SER A 118 11.85 3.45 1.95
N ASN A 119 12.97 4.11 2.25
CA ASN A 119 13.10 5.54 2.51
C ASN A 119 12.32 6.02 3.74
N ASN A 120 11.97 5.15 4.69
CA ASN A 120 11.45 5.62 5.97
C ASN A 120 12.61 5.96 6.92
N THR A 121 12.32 6.87 7.85
CA THR A 121 13.24 7.26 8.92
C THR A 121 12.51 7.10 10.24
N ALA A 122 13.16 6.50 11.23
CA ALA A 122 12.63 6.37 12.59
C ALA A 122 13.57 7.04 13.59
N LEU A 123 12.98 7.70 14.59
CA LEU A 123 13.69 8.36 15.68
C LEU A 123 13.19 7.78 17.02
N GLY A 124 14.11 7.49 17.93
CA GLY A 124 13.81 6.95 19.25
C GLY A 124 14.63 7.61 20.34
N VAL A 125 13.97 7.98 21.44
CA VAL A 125 14.59 8.53 22.65
C VAL A 125 14.30 7.61 23.82
N GLY A 126 15.29 7.32 24.66
CA GLY A 126 15.15 6.47 25.83
C GLY A 126 15.80 7.07 27.07
N LEU A 127 15.18 6.88 28.22
CA LEU A 127 15.72 7.24 29.54
C LEU A 127 15.82 5.96 30.37
N ALA A 128 16.89 5.81 31.13
CA ALA A 128 17.08 4.70 32.04
C ALA A 128 17.59 5.22 33.39
N GLY A 129 17.06 4.67 34.47
CA GLY A 129 17.46 4.93 35.85
C GLY A 129 17.58 3.61 36.62
N GLY A 130 18.64 3.43 37.40
CA GLY A 130 18.81 2.27 38.29
C GLY A 130 19.28 2.72 39.67
N TRP A 131 18.86 2.05 40.74
CA TRP A 131 19.26 2.35 42.13
C TRP A 131 20.05 1.20 42.74
#